data_AF-A0A818BAD9-F1
#
_entry.id   AF-A0A818BAD9-F1
#
_cell.length_a   1.000
_cell.length_b   1.000
_cell.length_c   1.000
_cell.angle_alpha   90.00
_cell.angle_beta   90.00
_cell.angle_gamma   90.00
#
_symmetry.space_group_name_H-M   'P 1'
#
loop_
_entity.id
_entity.type
_entity.pdbx_description
1 polymer ?
#
loop_
_entity_poly.entity_id
_entity_poly.type
_entity_poly.pdbx_seq_one_letter_code
_entity_poly.pdbx_strand_id
1 'polypeptide(L)'
;YSGADIGVVCREALLRPIRRLGSATHFKRVQNPEPDGPREVWLTCSPGDPGAQSLTLDTIEPDELCEPPVTMLDMEAALVTQKPTVGENELVKYEEFTREFGEKDL
;
A
#
# COMPACT_ATOMS: atom_id res chain seq x y z
N TYR A 1 0.85 0.61 18.66
CA TYR A 1 0.16 -0.09 17.57
C TYR A 1 -0.18 -1.49 18.03
N SER A 2 -1.43 -1.90 17.93
CA SER A 2 -1.86 -3.29 18.06
C SER A 2 -1.64 -4.05 16.73
N GLY A 3 -1.79 -5.37 16.75
CA GLY A 3 -1.81 -6.15 15.50
C GLY A 3 -2.91 -5.71 14.53
N ALA A 4 -4.04 -5.23 15.05
CA ALA A 4 -5.10 -4.65 14.23
C ALA A 4 -4.64 -3.35 13.54
N ASP A 5 -3.88 -2.51 14.25
CA ASP A 5 -3.34 -1.27 13.65
C ASP A 5 -2.36 -1.56 12.53
N ILE A 6 -1.50 -2.58 12.70
CA ILE A 6 -0.58 -3.03 11.63
C ILE A 6 -1.39 -3.48 10.40
N GLY A 7 -2.47 -4.25 10.62
CA GLY A 7 -3.37 -4.65 9.55
C GLY A 7 -4.01 -3.46 8.81
N VAL A 8 -4.36 -2.39 9.53
CA VAL A 8 -4.89 -1.15 8.92
C VAL A 8 -3.80 -0.45 8.09
N VAL A 9 -2.57 -0.32 8.63
CA VAL A 9 -1.44 0.29 7.92
C VAL A 9 -1.14 -0.45 6.61
N CYS A 10 -1.07 -1.79 6.65
CA CYS A 10 -0.83 -2.60 5.45
C CYS A 10 -1.92 -2.41 4.39
N ARG A 11 -3.20 -2.38 4.81
CA ARG A 11 -4.31 -2.14 3.88
C ARG A 11 -4.24 -0.75 3.25
N GLU A 12 -3.91 0.27 4.03
CA GLU A 12 -3.79 1.63 3.49
C GLU A 12 -2.62 1.75 2.52
N ALA A 13 -1.47 1.13 2.82
CA ALA A 13 -0.33 1.09 1.91
C ALA A 13 -0.65 0.36 0.60
N LEU A 14 -1.39 -0.75 0.66
CA LEU A 14 -1.81 -1.53 -0.50
C LEU A 14 -2.70 -0.73 -1.47
N LEU A 15 -3.53 0.19 -0.94
CA LEU A 15 -4.41 1.01 -1.77
C LEU A 15 -3.72 2.23 -2.40
N ARG A 16 -2.52 2.61 -1.95
CA ARG A 16 -1.82 3.81 -2.47
C ARG A 16 -1.44 3.70 -3.96
N PRO A 17 -0.82 2.60 -4.44
CA PRO A 17 -0.53 2.46 -5.86
C PRO A 17 -1.78 2.49 -6.73
N ILE A 18 -2.88 1.88 -6.28
CA ILE A 18 -4.18 1.87 -6.98
C ILE A 18 -4.73 3.30 -7.13
N ARG A 19 -4.64 4.12 -6.07
CA ARG A 19 -5.07 5.53 -6.14
C ARG A 19 -4.21 6.35 -7.12
N ARG A 20 -2.89 6.14 -7.12
CA ARG A 20 -1.99 6.79 -8.09
C ARG A 20 -2.36 6.42 -9.52
N LEU A 21 -2.58 5.13 -9.76
CA LEU A 21 -2.97 4.57 -11.05
C LEU A 21 -4.29 5.16 -11.56
N GLY A 22 -5.31 5.26 -10.68
CA GLY A 22 -6.59 5.90 -11.03
C GLY A 22 -6.51 7.39 -11.35
N SER A 23 -5.46 8.07 -10.89
CA SER A 23 -5.19 9.50 -11.19
C SER A 23 -4.19 9.70 -12.34
N ALA A 24 -3.66 8.63 -12.93
CA ALA A 24 -2.66 8.71 -13.99
C ALA A 24 -3.30 9.19 -15.31
N THR A 25 -2.57 10.05 -16.01
CA THR A 25 -3.01 10.63 -17.29
C THR A 25 -2.19 10.14 -18.48
N HIS A 26 -1.04 9.54 -18.22
CA HIS A 26 -0.10 9.11 -19.24
C HIS A 26 0.44 7.72 -18.94
N PHE A 27 0.52 6.92 -19.99
CA PHE A 27 1.03 5.55 -19.95
C PHE A 27 2.00 5.33 -21.10
N LYS A 28 2.94 4.41 -20.93
CA LYS A 28 3.87 3.98 -21.98
C LYS A 28 3.90 2.46 -22.05
N ARG A 29 4.05 1.91 -23.26
CA ARG A 29 4.28 0.47 -23.45
C ARG A 29 5.70 0.11 -23.04
N VAL A 30 5.83 -0.94 -22.24
CA VAL A 30 7.11 -1.52 -21.81
C VAL A 30 7.06 -3.03 -21.99
N GLN A 31 8.23 -3.65 -22.13
CA GLN A 31 8.34 -5.10 -22.05
C GLN A 31 8.01 -5.54 -20.62
N ASN A 32 7.18 -6.56 -20.50
CA ASN A 32 6.75 -7.05 -19.20
C ASN A 32 7.95 -7.67 -18.45
N PRO A 33 8.20 -7.24 -17.19
CA PRO A 33 9.26 -7.82 -16.38
C PRO A 33 8.97 -9.27 -15.95
N GLU A 34 7.72 -9.73 -15.99
CA GLU A 34 7.32 -11.08 -15.59
C GLU A 34 7.47 -12.09 -16.73
N PRO A 35 8.12 -13.26 -16.48
CA PRO A 35 8.39 -14.24 -17.52
C PRO A 35 7.15 -14.84 -18.19
N ASP A 36 6.07 -14.99 -17.43
CA ASP A 36 4.84 -15.68 -17.85
C ASP A 36 3.70 -14.71 -18.24
N GLY A 37 3.98 -13.40 -18.26
CA GLY A 37 3.01 -12.37 -18.56
C GLY A 37 2.95 -11.99 -20.05
N PRO A 38 1.99 -11.12 -20.44
CA PRO A 38 1.93 -10.57 -21.79
C PRO A 38 3.23 -9.86 -22.13
N ARG A 39 3.71 -9.95 -23.37
CA ARG A 39 5.02 -9.41 -23.77
C ARG A 39 5.13 -7.90 -23.55
N GLU A 40 4.06 -7.16 -23.83
CA GLU A 40 4.03 -5.72 -23.67
C GLU A 40 2.88 -5.30 -22.76
N VAL A 41 3.18 -4.44 -21.80
CA VAL A 41 2.24 -3.92 -20.81
C VAL A 41 2.31 -2.40 -20.77
N TRP A 42 1.24 -1.77 -20.32
CA TRP A 42 1.14 -0.34 -20.04
C TRP A 42 1.64 -0.06 -18.64
N LEU A 43 2.57 0.89 -18.53
CA LEU A 43 3.06 1.40 -17.25
C LEU A 43 2.71 2.88 -17.14
N THR A 44 2.25 3.32 -15.97
CA THR A 44 2.07 4.74 -15.68
C THR A 44 3.38 5.50 -15.84
N CYS A 45 3.36 6.68 -16.45
CA CYS A 45 4.56 7.46 -16.69
C CYS A 45 4.31 8.96 -16.60
N SER A 46 5.38 9.76 -16.61
CA SER A 46 5.26 11.22 -16.70
C SER A 46 4.94 11.64 -18.14
N PRO A 47 4.18 12.74 -18.35
CA PRO A 47 3.84 13.22 -19.70
C PRO A 47 5.05 13.53 -20.59
N GLY A 48 6.20 13.85 -19.99
CA GLY A 48 7.44 14.14 -20.71
C GLY A 48 8.30 12.91 -21.03
N ASP A 49 7.90 11.70 -20.60
CA ASP A 49 8.66 10.50 -20.88
C ASP A 49 8.62 10.15 -22.38
N PRO A 50 9.74 9.70 -22.97
CA PRO A 50 9.74 9.17 -24.33
C PRO A 50 8.72 8.03 -24.48
N GLY A 51 7.82 8.15 -25.46
CA GLY A 51 6.77 7.17 -25.71
C GLY A 51 5.56 7.28 -24.78
N ALA A 52 5.47 8.33 -23.96
CA ALA A 52 4.26 8.63 -23.18
C ALA A 52 3.07 8.90 -24.12
N GLN A 53 1.96 8.24 -23.83
CA GLN A 53 0.68 8.41 -24.50
C GLN A 53 -0.35 8.89 -23.49
N SER A 54 -1.09 9.93 -23.88
CA SER A 54 -2.19 10.47 -23.08
C SER A 54 -3.37 9.50 -23.13
N LEU A 55 -3.55 8.72 -22.06
CA LEU A 55 -4.52 7.64 -21.95
C LEU A 55 -5.07 7.61 -20.52
N THR A 56 -6.28 7.10 -20.34
CA THR A 56 -6.87 6.89 -19.00
C THR A 56 -6.88 5.41 -18.65
N LEU A 57 -6.84 5.09 -17.37
CA LEU A 57 -6.88 3.70 -16.89
C LEU A 57 -8.04 2.89 -17.49
N ASP A 58 -9.23 3.50 -17.62
CA ASP A 58 -10.43 2.86 -18.16
C ASP A 58 -10.30 2.40 -19.62
N THR A 59 -9.29 2.87 -20.35
CA THR A 59 -9.01 2.49 -21.75
C THR A 59 -7.98 1.37 -21.88
N ILE A 60 -7.46 0.87 -20.76
CA ILE A 60 -6.43 -0.17 -20.71
C ILE A 60 -7.08 -1.45 -20.21
N GLU A 61 -6.90 -2.54 -20.97
CA GLU A 61 -7.36 -3.86 -20.53
C GLU A 61 -6.56 -4.33 -19.30
N PRO A 62 -7.19 -4.98 -18.31
CA PRO A 62 -6.53 -5.35 -17.06
C PRO A 62 -5.28 -6.23 -17.23
N ASP A 63 -5.28 -7.12 -18.21
CA ASP A 63 -4.15 -8.00 -18.52
C ASP A 63 -3.00 -7.26 -19.20
N GLU A 64 -3.28 -6.15 -19.87
CA GLU A 64 -2.27 -5.31 -20.49
C GLU A 64 -1.66 -4.28 -19.52
N LEU A 65 -2.08 -4.24 -18.26
CA LEU A 65 -1.59 -3.26 -17.30
C LEU A 65 -0.45 -3.81 -16.44
N CYS A 66 0.63 -3.06 -16.32
CA CYS A 66 1.66 -3.32 -15.32
C CYS A 66 1.22 -2.77 -13.97
N GLU A 67 0.88 -3.65 -13.03
CA GLU A 67 0.52 -3.26 -11.68
C GLU A 67 1.68 -2.53 -10.99
N PRO A 68 1.46 -1.31 -10.45
CA PRO A 68 2.51 -0.59 -9.75
C PRO A 68 2.82 -1.26 -8.40
N PRO A 69 4.10 -1.48 -8.05
CA PRO A 69 4.46 -2.13 -6.81
C PRO A 69 4.09 -1.25 -5.60
N VAL A 70 3.77 -1.90 -4.48
CA VAL A 70 3.76 -1.25 -3.16
C VAL A 70 5.22 -1.02 -2.73
N THR A 71 5.54 0.20 -2.36
CA THR A 71 6.90 0.61 -1.97
C THR A 71 7.00 0.86 -0.46
N MET A 72 8.22 0.93 0.08
CA MET A 72 8.42 1.37 1.47
C MET A 72 7.90 2.79 1.72
N LEU A 73 7.93 3.66 0.72
CA LEU A 73 7.35 5.00 0.81
C LEU A 73 5.83 4.95 1.03
N ASP A 74 5.15 3.96 0.46
CA ASP A 74 3.72 3.74 0.68
C ASP A 74 3.44 3.32 2.13
N MET A 75 4.31 2.46 2.69
CA MET A 75 4.24 2.03 4.08
C MET A 75 4.49 3.19 5.05
N GLU A 76 5.54 3.99 4.82
CA GLU A 76 5.86 5.16 5.63
C GLU A 76 4.72 6.18 5.61
N ALA A 77 4.20 6.48 4.42
CA ALA A 77 3.09 7.41 4.29
C ALA A 77 1.81 6.88 4.94
N ALA A 78 1.54 5.57 4.88
CA ALA A 78 0.43 4.95 5.60
C ALA A 78 0.62 5.03 7.12
N LEU A 79 1.85 4.85 7.62
CA LEU A 79 2.14 4.95 9.05
C LEU A 79 1.90 6.37 9.58
N VAL A 80 2.29 7.40 8.81
CA VAL A 80 2.09 8.81 9.18
C VAL A 80 0.60 9.16 9.34
N THR A 81 -0.29 8.56 8.54
CA THR A 81 -1.73 8.86 8.59
C THR A 81 -2.49 8.02 9.61
N GLN A 82 -1.95 6.89 10.05
CA GLN A 82 -2.61 5.97 10.97
C GLN A 82 -2.19 6.21 12.42
N LYS A 83 -3.17 6.57 13.26
CA LYS A 83 -2.97 6.71 14.71
C LYS A 83 -3.11 5.34 15.39
N PRO A 84 -2.30 5.03 16.41
CA PRO A 84 -2.47 3.81 17.20
C PRO A 84 -3.84 3.83 17.90
N THR A 85 -4.53 2.70 17.93
CA THR A 85 -5.85 2.59 18.56
C THR A 85 -5.79 2.36 20.06
N VAL A 86 -4.71 1.73 20.54
CA VAL A 86 -4.50 1.50 21.99
C VAL A 86 -3.91 2.75 22.61
N GLY A 87 -4.67 3.37 23.52
CA GLY A 87 -4.25 4.55 24.27
C GLY A 87 -3.42 4.20 25.50
N GLU A 88 -2.56 5.13 25.93
CA GLU A 88 -1.69 4.95 27.11
C GLU A 88 -2.48 4.66 28.40
N ASN A 89 -3.63 5.31 28.58
CA ASN A 89 -4.49 5.09 29.75
C ASN A 89 -5.09 3.68 29.85
N GLU A 90 -5.25 3.00 28.71
CA GLU A 90 -5.70 1.60 28.69
C GLU A 90 -4.58 0.67 29.14
N LEU A 91 -3.34 0.94 28.70
CA LEU A 91 -2.16 0.17 29.09
C LEU A 91 -1.95 0.18 30.61
N VAL A 92 -2.10 1.34 31.26
CA VAL A 92 -1.98 1.46 32.72
C VAL A 92 -2.96 0.53 33.45
N LYS A 93 -4.22 0.46 33.00
CA LYS A 93 -5.22 -0.42 33.60
C LYS A 93 -4.88 -1.90 33.40
N TYR A 94 -4.37 -2.27 32.22
CA TYR A 94 -3.94 -3.63 31.94
C TYR A 94 -2.72 -4.02 32.79
N GLU A 95 -1.77 -3.11 33.00
CA GLU A 95 -0.62 -3.31 33.88
C GLU A 95 -1.02 -3.48 35.34
N GLU A 96 -1.94 -2.66 35.86
CA GLU A 96 -2.48 -2.79 37.21
C GLU A 96 -3.19 -4.13 37.41
N PHE A 97 -4.06 -4.52 36.48
CA PHE A 97 -4.73 -5.81 36.52
C PHE A 97 -3.74 -6.98 36.46
N THR A 98 -2.73 -6.89 35.59
CA THR A 98 -1.68 -7.92 35.46
C THR A 98 -0.85 -8.01 36.74
N ARG A 99 -0.57 -6.89 37.42
CA ARG A 99 0.14 -6.88 38.70
C ARG A 99 -0.67 -7.56 39.82
N GLU A 100 -1.98 -7.36 39.83
CA GLU A 100 -2.87 -7.86 40.88
C GLU A 100 -3.28 -9.33 40.68
N PHE A 101 -3.45 -9.76 39.43
CA PHE A 101 -4.06 -11.06 39.09
C PHE A 101 -3.26 -11.89 38.09
N GLY A 102 -2.15 -11.36 37.56
CA GLY A 102 -1.32 -12.08 36.58
C GLY A 102 -0.72 -13.35 37.18
N GLU A 103 -0.76 -14.41 36.39
CA GLU A 103 -0.10 -15.67 36.75
C GLU A 103 1.40 -15.43 36.76
N LYS A 104 2.04 -15.64 37.92
CA LYS A 104 3.50 -15.72 37.98
C LYS A 104 3.87 -17.11 37.53
N ASP A 105 4.54 -17.22 36.39
CA ASP A 105 5.21 -18.46 36.01
C ASP A 105 6.10 -18.92 37.19
N LEU A 106 5.94 -20.19 37.56
CA LEU A 106 6.59 -20.85 38.70
C LEU A 106 8.11 -20.90 38.54
#